data_AF-A0A383S8H9-F1
#
_entry.id   AF-A0A383S8H9-F1
#
_cell.length_a   1.000
_cell.length_b   1.000
_cell.length_c   1.000
_cell.angle_alpha   90.00
_cell.angle_beta   90.00
_cell.angle_gamma   90.00
#
_symmetry.space_group_name_H-M   'P 1'
#
loop_
_entity.id
_entity.type
_entity.pdbx_description
1 polymer ?
#
loop_
_entity_poly.entity_id
_entity_poly.type
_entity_poly.pdbx_seq_one_letter_code
_entity_poly.pdbx_strand_id
1 'polypeptide(L)' 'MSRIRVGSGMFGRSFAQAVAASKMGDELLLEEGVYTLGESIQLRDLRLTGTGDPSRTVINSTSPAEQRPPI' A
#
# COMPACT_ATOMS: atom_id res chain seq x y z
N MET A 1 11.36 3.97 -15.69
CA MET A 1 10.08 3.54 -15.11
C MET A 1 10.12 2.03 -14.94
N SER A 2 9.88 1.57 -13.72
CA SER A 2 9.83 0.15 -13.36
C SER A 2 8.45 -0.20 -12.80
N ARG A 3 8.04 -1.45 -12.96
CA ARG A 3 6.83 -1.99 -12.32
C ARG A 3 7.23 -2.82 -11.10
N ILE A 4 6.69 -2.48 -9.93
CA ILE A 4 6.98 -3.15 -8.67
C ILE A 4 5.70 -3.80 -8.15
N ARG A 5 5.71 -5.11 -7.97
CA ARG A 5 4.57 -5.83 -7.36
C ARG A 5 4.59 -5.67 -5.85
N VAL A 6 3.41 -5.45 -5.27
CA VAL A 6 3.20 -5.28 -3.84
C VAL A 6 2.10 -6.25 -3.41
N GLY A 7 2.44 -7.18 -2.52
CA GLY A 7 1.49 -8.14 -1.94
C GLY A 7 1.14 -7.75 -0.50
N SER A 8 -0.08 -8.04 -0.07
CA SER A 8 -0.56 -7.71 1.29
C SER A 8 -0.28 -8.81 2.35
N GLY A 9 0.34 -9.92 1.94
CA GLY A 9 0.57 -11.09 2.81
C GLY A 9 1.91 -11.10 3.56
N MET A 10 2.10 -12.09 4.44
CA MET A 10 3.32 -12.30 5.27
C MET A 10 4.63 -12.45 4.46
N PHE A 11 4.52 -12.78 3.18
CA PHE A 11 5.63 -12.95 2.24
C PHE A 11 5.68 -11.85 1.15
N GLY A 12 4.71 -10.95 1.15
CA GLY A 12 4.64 -9.83 0.21
C GLY A 12 5.54 -8.68 0.66
N ARG A 13 6.14 -7.98 -0.30
CA ARG A 13 6.85 -6.71 0.00
C ARG A 13 5.82 -5.73 0.55
N SER A 14 6.04 -5.22 1.76
CA SER A 14 5.07 -4.31 2.37
C SER A 14 4.93 -3.04 1.52
N PHE A 15 3.73 -2.46 1.49
CA PHE A 15 3.47 -1.26 0.70
C PHE A 15 4.43 -0.11 1.03
N ALA A 16 4.75 0.08 2.32
CA ALA A 16 5.74 1.08 2.75
C ALA A 16 7.14 0.79 2.19
N GLN A 17 7.59 -0.47 2.18
CA GLN A 17 8.88 -0.84 1.58
C GLN A 17 8.90 -0.63 0.07
N ALA A 18 7.78 -0.91 -0.61
CA ALA A 18 7.65 -0.70 -2.05
C ALA A 18 7.73 0.80 -2.39
N VAL A 19 7.04 1.64 -1.63
CA VAL A 19 7.10 3.10 -1.76
C VAL A 19 8.52 3.62 -1.47
N ALA A 20 9.17 3.15 -0.39
CA ALA A 20 10.53 3.58 -0.05
C ALA A 20 11.58 3.18 -1.10
N ALA A 21 11.40 2.04 -1.76
CA ALA A 21 12.30 1.54 -2.80
C ALA A 21 12.02 2.13 -4.19
N SER A 22 10.86 2.75 -4.38
CA SER A 22 10.41 3.26 -5.68
C SER A 22 11.09 4.59 -6.05
N LYS A 23 11.25 4.81 -7.35
CA LYS A 23 11.78 6.05 -7.94
C LYS A 23 10.67 6.83 -8.62
N MET A 24 10.93 8.09 -8.93
CA MET A 24 9.99 8.92 -9.68
C MET A 24 9.67 8.28 -11.05
N GLY A 25 8.38 8.23 -11.38
CA GLY A 25 7.82 7.59 -12.57
C GLY A 25 7.66 6.07 -12.45
N ASP A 26 7.93 5.45 -11.30
CA ASP A 26 7.66 4.02 -11.11
C ASP A 26 6.16 3.74 -10.90
N GLU A 27 5.77 2.50 -11.17
CA GLU A 27 4.40 2.00 -11.00
C GLU A 27 4.39 0.88 -9.95
N LEU A 28 3.60 1.06 -8.89
CA LEU A 28 3.29 0.01 -7.92
C LEU A 28 2.03 -0.73 -8.36
N LEU A 29 2.16 -2.04 -8.54
CA LEU A 29 1.08 -2.95 -8.83
C LEU A 29 0.60 -3.58 -7.53
N LEU A 30 -0.58 -3.20 -7.08
CA LEU A 30 -1.19 -3.68 -5.85
C LEU A 30 -2.04 -4.92 -6.15
N GLU A 31 -1.77 -5.99 -5.42
CA GLU A 31 -2.64 -7.17 -5.41
C GLU A 31 -3.86 -6.91 -4.51
N GLU A 32 -4.80 -7.87 -4.49
CA GLU A 32 -5.91 -7.82 -3.54
C GLU A 32 -5.41 -7.98 -2.11
N GLY A 33 -5.94 -7.16 -1.21
CA GLY A 33 -5.69 -7.24 0.22
C GLY A 33 -5.63 -5.89 0.93
N VAL A 34 -5.34 -5.95 2.23
CA VAL A 34 -5.31 -4.78 3.12
C VAL A 34 -3.88 -4.38 3.43
N TYR A 35 -3.50 -3.17 3.04
CA TYR A 35 -2.19 -2.57 3.28
C TYR A 35 -2.31 -1.55 4.41
N THR A 36 -1.99 -1.95 5.64
CA THR A 36 -2.01 -1.05 6.79
C THR A 36 -0.72 -0.25 6.87
N LEU A 37 -0.83 1.08 6.93
CA LEU A 37 0.28 1.98 7.15
C LEU A 37 0.56 2.06 8.65
N GLY A 38 1.78 1.69 9.06
CA GLY A 38 2.21 1.84 10.45
C GLY A 38 2.70 3.26 10.79
N GLU A 39 3.10 4.01 9.76
CA GLU A 39 3.64 5.36 9.87
C GLU A 39 3.33 6.16 8.59
N SER A 40 3.55 7.47 8.63
CA SER A 40 3.37 8.34 7.46
C SER A 40 4.34 7.96 6.33
N ILE A 41 3.81 7.82 5.12
CA ILE A 41 4.60 7.60 3.90
C ILE A 41 4.49 8.81 2.96
N GLN A 42 5.54 9.08 2.19
CA GLN A 42 5.51 10.07 1.11
C GLN A 42 5.42 9.37 -0.25
N LEU A 43 4.31 9.62 -0.94
CA LEU A 43 4.16 9.24 -2.34
C LEU A 43 4.79 10.36 -3.19
N ARG A 44 5.88 10.04 -3.88
CA ARG A 44 6.47 10.92 -4.90
C ARG A 44 5.72 10.71 -6.23
N ASP A 45 6.22 11.29 -7.32
CA ASP A 45 5.68 11.04 -8.67
C ASP A 45 5.64 9.53 -8.98
N LEU A 46 4.51 8.89 -8.71
CA LEU A 46 4.33 7.45 -8.75
C LEU A 46 2.93 7.10 -9.20
N ARG A 47 2.84 5.99 -9.93
CA ARG A 47 1.55 5.40 -10.31
C ARG A 47 1.22 4.24 -9.39
N LEU A 48 -0.02 4.19 -8.92
CA LEU A 48 -0.58 3.11 -8.13
C LEU A 48 -1.67 2.44 -8.96
N THR A 49 -1.55 1.14 -9.21
CA THR A 49 -2.50 0.39 -10.02
C THR A 49 -2.90 -0.89 -9.30
N GLY A 50 -4.19 -1.04 -8.98
CA GLY A 50 -4.74 -2.31 -8.50
C GLY A 50 -4.83 -3.31 -9.65
N THR A 51 -4.44 -4.56 -9.39
CA THR A 51 -4.39 -5.63 -10.41
C THR A 51 -5.51 -6.67 -10.28
N GLY A 52 -6.36 -6.55 -9.25
CA GLY A 52 -7.51 -7.42 -8.99
C GLY A 52 -8.81 -6.63 -8.77
N ASP A 53 -9.71 -7.19 -7.97
CA ASP A 53 -10.99 -6.56 -7.62
C ASP A 53 -10.75 -5.24 -6.85
N PRO A 54 -11.24 -4.09 -7.36
CA PRO A 54 -11.05 -2.79 -6.71
C PRO A 54 -11.70 -2.70 -5.34
N SER A 55 -12.71 -3.53 -5.04
CA SER A 55 -13.33 -3.60 -3.70
C SER A 55 -12.48 -4.33 -2.68
N ARG A 56 -11.42 -5.03 -3.11
CA ARG A 56 -10.56 -5.88 -2.27
C ARG A 56 -9.14 -5.34 -2.08
N THR A 57 -8.76 -4.29 -2.80
CA THR A 57 -7.47 -3.60 -2.59
C THR A 57 -7.69 -2.37 -1.71
N VAL A 58 -7.32 -2.46 -0.43
CA VAL A 58 -7.56 -1.43 0.58
C VAL A 58 -6.23 -0.93 1.13
N ILE A 59 -6.02 0.39 1.10
CA ILE A 59 -4.93 1.04 1.84
C ILE A 59 -5.53 1.65 3.09
N ASN A 60 -5.09 1.18 4.25
CA ASN A 60 -5.58 1.65 5.54
C ASN A 60 -4.52 2.52 6.22
N SER A 61 -4.78 3.82 6.36
CA SER A 61 -3.89 4.75 7.06
C SER A 61 -4.18 4.86 8.56
N THR A 62 -5.29 4.27 9.03
CA THR A 62 -5.71 4.37 10.42
C THR A 62 -5.00 3.32 11.25
N SER A 63 -4.33 3.75 12.32
CA SER A 63 -3.75 2.84 13.30
C SER A 63 -4.86 1.98 13.90
N PRO A 64 -4.66 0.67 14.14
CA PRO A 64 -5.63 -0.17 14.84
C PRO A 64 -6.07 0.41 16.20
N ALA A 65 -5.29 1.31 16.81
CA ALA A 65 -5.59 1.97 18.07
C ALA A 65 -6.72 3.02 17.99
N GLU A 66 -7.02 3.57 16.81
CA GLU A 66 -8.06 4.60 16.62
C GLU A 66 -9.46 4.02 16.40
N GLN A 67 -9.60 2.69 16.25
CA GLN A 67 -10.90 2.01 16.15
C GLN A 67 -11.57 1.76 17.51
N ARG A 68 -11.32 2.61 18.51
CA ARG A 68 -12.10 2.57 19.75
C ARG A 68 -13.46 3.24 19.49
N PRO A 69 -14.59 2.55 19.72
CA PRO A 69 -15.89 3.21 19.63
C PRO A 69 -15.95 4.35 20.66
N PRO A 70 -16.66 5.46 20.35
CA PRO A 70 -16.94 6.47 21.36
C PRO A 70 -17.68 5.81 22.53
N ILE A 71 -17.18 6.05 23.74
CA ILE A 71 -17.81 5.66 25.01
C ILE A 71 -19.10 6.43 25.25
#